data_AF-A0A929Z1C6-F1
#
_entry.id   AF-A0A929Z1C6-F1
#
_cell.length_a   1.000
_cell.length_b   1.000
_cell.length_c   1.000
_cell.angle_alpha   90.00
_cell.angle_beta   90.00
_cell.angle_gamma   90.00
#
_symmetry.space_group_name_H-M   'P 1'
#
loop_
_entity.id
_entity.type
_entity.pdbx_description
1 polymer ?
#
loop_
_entity_poly.entity_id
_entity_poly.type
_entity_poly.pdbx_seq_one_letter_code
_entity_poly.pdbx_strand_id
1 'polypeptide(L)'
;MANKVYVAPGQLGQARVLLNSWDRKSVVDRVGYALTIDGVTGQERILELKKPLTYDEAAQMTIEVPPAAHPGVDDFSVTILTVNGKPNRNSFPTSGSQRYTLTRPVFRKAVVEDLTGMWCPNCPPGIASLEHLNRVAADRYIGLAAHDGDALGTADYYEVFRLFPGRPKIVLNGSHNVSPYFGNSGTEEQSFGLLADVQQASGAQTAVQLKVQAAWSTDRKSVDVRSATVYRCPVAKNKYRLAYV
;
A
#
# COMPACT_ATOMS: atom_id res chain seq x y z
N MET A 1 -5.38 2.16 -5.30
CA MET A 1 -4.10 1.48 -5.57
C MET A 1 -4.37 0.29 -6.48
N ALA A 2 -3.55 0.06 -7.50
CA ALA A 2 -3.66 -1.16 -8.31
C ALA A 2 -3.52 -2.40 -7.40
N ASN A 3 -4.45 -3.35 -7.51
CA ASN A 3 -4.50 -4.57 -6.70
C ASN A 3 -3.41 -5.57 -7.13
N LYS A 4 -2.14 -5.19 -6.97
CA LYS A 4 -1.00 -6.07 -7.25
C LYS A 4 -1.02 -7.23 -6.27
N VAL A 5 -0.86 -8.44 -6.81
CA VAL A 5 -0.76 -9.67 -6.01
C VAL A 5 0.72 -10.00 -5.86
N TYR A 6 1.16 -10.27 -4.64
CA TYR A 6 2.53 -10.72 -4.37
C TYR A 6 2.49 -12.10 -3.74
N VAL A 7 3.30 -13.02 -4.26
CA VAL A 7 3.36 -14.43 -3.82
C VAL A 7 4.79 -14.94 -3.82
N ALA A 8 5.09 -15.93 -2.98
CA ALA A 8 6.29 -16.76 -3.15
C ALA A 8 6.08 -17.77 -4.29
N PRO A 9 7.14 -18.39 -4.85
CA PRO A 9 7.00 -19.33 -5.96
C PRO A 9 6.21 -20.56 -5.50
N GLY A 10 5.32 -21.05 -6.36
CA GLY A 10 4.46 -22.19 -6.02
C GLY A 10 3.31 -21.90 -5.03
N GLN A 11 3.14 -20.66 -4.55
CA GLN A 11 2.02 -20.28 -3.69
C GLN A 11 0.84 -19.69 -4.47
N LEU A 12 -0.38 -19.98 -3.98
CA LEU A 12 -1.61 -19.35 -4.44
C LEU A 12 -1.62 -17.86 -4.07
N GLY A 13 -2.00 -17.03 -5.03
CA GLY A 13 -2.21 -15.60 -4.84
C GLY A 13 -3.65 -15.26 -4.48
N GLN A 14 -3.84 -14.15 -3.79
CA GLN A 14 -5.15 -13.63 -3.42
C GLN A 14 -5.30 -12.22 -4.02
N ALA A 15 -6.21 -12.08 -4.97
CA ALA A 15 -6.52 -10.79 -5.60
C ALA A 15 -7.81 -10.21 -5.02
N ARG A 16 -7.77 -8.95 -4.57
CA ARG A 16 -8.97 -8.20 -4.18
C ARG A 16 -9.67 -7.59 -5.40
N VAL A 17 -10.87 -8.05 -5.71
CA VAL A 17 -11.69 -7.51 -6.78
C VAL A 17 -12.80 -6.63 -6.18
N LEU A 18 -13.01 -5.46 -6.75
CA LEU A 18 -14.17 -4.62 -6.45
C LEU A 18 -15.22 -4.88 -7.51
N LEU A 19 -16.31 -5.56 -7.13
CA LEU A 19 -17.45 -5.83 -8.00
C LEU A 19 -18.50 -4.74 -7.78
N ASN A 20 -18.90 -4.05 -8.84
CA ASN A 20 -19.93 -3.01 -8.79
C ASN A 20 -21.15 -3.47 -9.60
N SER A 21 -22.34 -3.29 -9.04
CA SER A 21 -23.59 -3.57 -9.75
C SER A 21 -24.19 -2.28 -10.31
N TRP A 22 -24.44 -2.27 -11.61
CA TRP A 22 -25.15 -1.19 -12.31
C TRP A 22 -26.51 -1.65 -12.85
N ASP A 23 -26.95 -2.86 -12.48
CA ASP A 23 -28.22 -3.40 -12.94
C ASP A 23 -29.38 -2.86 -12.10
N ARG A 24 -30.25 -2.06 -12.72
CA ARG A 24 -31.46 -1.52 -12.07
C ARG A 24 -32.58 -2.53 -11.93
N LYS A 25 -32.52 -3.65 -12.66
CA LYS A 25 -33.64 -4.58 -12.83
C LYS A 25 -33.46 -5.87 -12.04
N SER A 26 -32.27 -6.11 -11.49
CA SER A 26 -31.96 -7.37 -10.82
C SER A 26 -30.95 -7.15 -9.71
N VAL A 27 -31.21 -7.79 -8.58
CA VAL A 27 -30.24 -7.95 -7.50
C VAL A 27 -29.20 -8.98 -7.93
N VAL A 28 -27.93 -8.77 -7.61
CA VAL A 28 -26.83 -9.69 -7.92
C VAL A 28 -26.47 -10.51 -6.68
N ASP A 29 -26.77 -11.80 -6.72
CA ASP A 29 -26.49 -12.73 -5.63
C ASP A 29 -25.22 -13.54 -5.89
N ARG A 30 -24.92 -13.78 -7.17
CA ARG A 30 -23.73 -14.53 -7.59
C ARG A 30 -23.21 -14.09 -8.95
N VAL A 31 -21.92 -14.29 -9.15
CA VAL A 31 -21.25 -14.06 -10.43
C VAL A 31 -20.43 -15.28 -10.82
N GLY A 32 -20.48 -15.61 -12.10
CA GLY A 32 -19.51 -16.52 -12.71
C GLY A 32 -18.37 -15.72 -13.31
N TYR A 33 -17.14 -16.10 -12.99
CA TYR A 33 -15.94 -15.40 -13.46
C TYR A 33 -14.90 -16.38 -14.00
N ALA A 34 -14.09 -15.91 -14.94
CA ALA A 34 -12.90 -16.64 -15.41
C ALA A 34 -11.65 -15.77 -15.29
N LEU A 35 -10.53 -16.43 -15.02
CA LEU A 35 -9.21 -15.82 -15.03
C LEU A 35 -8.55 -16.03 -16.39
N THR A 36 -7.97 -14.98 -16.95
CA THR A 36 -7.07 -15.08 -18.10
C THR A 36 -5.66 -14.77 -17.63
N ILE A 37 -4.72 -15.68 -17.86
CA ILE A 37 -3.30 -15.52 -17.52
C ILE A 37 -2.52 -15.85 -18.79
N ASP A 38 -1.61 -14.96 -19.20
CA ASP A 38 -0.81 -15.12 -20.43
C ASP A 38 -1.66 -15.44 -21.68
N GLY A 39 -2.84 -14.82 -21.78
CA GLY A 39 -3.79 -15.01 -22.88
C GLY A 39 -4.61 -16.31 -22.82
N VAL A 40 -4.38 -17.17 -21.82
CA VAL A 40 -5.14 -18.42 -21.62
C VAL A 40 -6.26 -18.19 -20.61
N THR A 41 -7.50 -18.32 -21.06
CA THR A 41 -8.69 -18.23 -20.21
C THR A 41 -8.98 -19.58 -19.55
N GLY A 42 -9.03 -19.59 -18.22
CA GLY A 42 -9.42 -20.77 -17.45
C GLY A 42 -10.93 -21.02 -17.45
N GLN A 43 -11.34 -22.06 -16.72
CA GLN A 43 -12.76 -22.38 -16.54
C GLN A 43 -13.50 -21.30 -15.74
N GLU A 44 -14.80 -21.19 -15.99
CA GLU A 44 -15.70 -20.37 -15.17
C GLU A 44 -15.77 -20.92 -13.75
N ARG A 45 -15.66 -20.02 -12.78
CA ARG A 45 -15.81 -20.27 -11.35
C ARG A 45 -16.99 -19.46 -10.83
N ILE A 46 -17.81 -20.06 -9.98
CA ILE A 46 -18.92 -19.37 -9.35
C ILE A 46 -18.47 -18.75 -8.02
N LEU A 47 -18.86 -17.49 -7.82
CA LEU A 47 -18.69 -16.78 -6.57
C LEU A 47 -20.05 -16.30 -6.08
N GLU A 48 -20.44 -16.81 -4.91
CA GLU A 48 -21.65 -16.42 -4.19
C GLU A 48 -21.35 -15.20 -3.30
N LEU A 49 -22.17 -14.15 -3.39
CA LEU A 49 -22.00 -12.94 -2.60
C LEU A 49 -22.62 -13.13 -1.22
N LYS A 50 -21.88 -12.78 -0.16
CA LYS A 50 -22.40 -12.83 1.23
C LYS A 50 -23.58 -11.89 1.45
N LYS A 51 -23.54 -10.72 0.80
CA LYS A 51 -24.62 -9.76 0.73
C LYS A 51 -24.90 -9.51 -0.74
N PRO A 52 -26.15 -9.69 -1.20
CA PRO A 52 -26.51 -9.36 -2.57
C PRO A 52 -26.26 -7.88 -2.88
N LEU A 53 -25.91 -7.57 -4.13
CA LEU A 53 -25.73 -6.19 -4.60
C LEU A 53 -26.95 -5.71 -5.34
N THR A 54 -27.48 -4.58 -4.90
CA THR A 54 -28.49 -3.80 -5.62
C THR A 54 -27.82 -2.74 -6.51
N TYR A 55 -28.62 -1.93 -7.20
CA TYR A 55 -28.12 -0.88 -8.08
C TYR A 55 -27.20 0.09 -7.33
N ASP A 56 -26.03 0.38 -7.93
CA ASP A 56 -25.00 1.30 -7.40
C ASP A 56 -24.33 0.82 -6.09
N GLU A 57 -24.50 -0.46 -5.74
CA GLU A 57 -23.74 -1.08 -4.66
C GLU A 57 -22.46 -1.76 -5.16
N ALA A 58 -21.47 -1.84 -4.27
CA ALA A 58 -20.20 -2.49 -4.49
C ALA A 58 -19.90 -3.54 -3.42
N ALA A 59 -19.26 -4.64 -3.82
CA ALA A 59 -18.69 -5.62 -2.92
C ALA A 59 -17.19 -5.79 -3.19
N GLN A 60 -16.40 -5.81 -2.12
CA GLN A 60 -15.04 -6.31 -2.20
C GLN A 60 -15.05 -7.82 -2.05
N MET A 61 -14.39 -8.51 -2.97
CA MET A 61 -14.23 -9.96 -2.96
C MET A 61 -12.77 -10.34 -3.13
N THR A 62 -12.45 -11.58 -2.78
CA THR A 62 -11.12 -12.16 -2.97
C THR A 62 -11.24 -13.32 -3.92
N ILE A 63 -10.38 -13.36 -4.94
CA ILE A 63 -10.27 -14.48 -5.87
C ILE A 63 -8.86 -15.08 -5.82
N GLU A 64 -8.79 -16.38 -6.04
CA GLU A 64 -7.53 -17.12 -6.07
C GLU A 64 -6.87 -17.02 -7.43
N VAL A 65 -5.67 -16.45 -7.45
CA VAL A 65 -4.78 -16.46 -8.61
C VAL A 65 -3.89 -17.70 -8.49
N PRO A 66 -3.88 -18.61 -9.49
CA PRO A 66 -3.02 -19.79 -9.48
C PRO A 66 -1.54 -19.46 -9.18
N PRO A 67 -0.72 -20.43 -8.77
CA PRO A 67 0.72 -20.20 -8.61
C PRO A 67 1.44 -19.98 -9.93
N ALA A 68 2.62 -19.34 -9.87
CA ALA A 68 3.61 -19.38 -10.94
C ALA A 68 4.78 -20.31 -10.56
N ALA A 69 5.37 -20.96 -11.56
CA ALA A 69 6.52 -21.84 -11.34
C ALA A 69 7.82 -21.08 -11.08
N HIS A 70 7.96 -19.86 -11.62
CA HIS A 70 9.19 -19.08 -11.57
C HIS A 70 8.96 -17.65 -11.09
N PRO A 71 9.96 -17.02 -10.44
CA PRO A 71 9.91 -15.61 -10.11
C PRO A 71 9.75 -14.74 -11.37
N GLY A 72 8.82 -13.79 -11.32
CA GLY A 72 8.40 -13.04 -12.50
C GLY A 72 7.27 -12.07 -12.20
N VAL A 73 6.84 -11.37 -13.24
CA VAL A 73 5.64 -10.55 -13.22
C VAL A 73 4.76 -11.04 -14.36
N ASP A 74 3.56 -11.49 -14.02
CA ASP A 74 2.58 -11.99 -14.99
C ASP A 74 1.35 -11.10 -14.92
N ASP A 75 0.86 -10.69 -16.09
CA ASP A 75 -0.42 -10.00 -16.18
C ASP A 75 -1.55 -11.03 -16.12
N PHE A 76 -2.60 -10.70 -15.38
CA PHE A 76 -3.82 -11.49 -15.38
C PHE A 76 -5.03 -10.59 -15.46
N SER A 77 -6.13 -11.12 -15.99
CA SER A 77 -7.41 -10.46 -15.98
C SER A 77 -8.49 -11.35 -15.42
N VAL A 78 -9.50 -10.70 -14.83
CA VAL A 78 -10.71 -11.33 -14.32
C VAL A 78 -11.84 -10.86 -15.20
N THR A 79 -12.62 -11.79 -15.75
CA THR A 79 -13.80 -11.47 -16.56
C THR A 79 -15.03 -12.03 -15.90
N ILE A 80 -16.03 -11.19 -15.62
CA ILE A 80 -17.35 -11.64 -15.16
C ILE A 80 -18.15 -12.13 -16.37
N LEU A 81 -18.33 -13.44 -16.48
CA LEU A 81 -18.99 -14.11 -17.59
C LEU A 81 -20.50 -14.17 -17.40
N THR A 82 -20.95 -14.49 -16.18
CA THR A 82 -22.37 -14.62 -15.86
C THR A 82 -22.74 -13.85 -14.60
N VAL A 83 -23.98 -13.38 -14.56
CA VAL A 83 -24.62 -12.74 -13.40
C VAL A 83 -25.89 -13.51 -13.11
N ASN A 84 -26.00 -14.08 -11.91
CA ASN A 84 -27.09 -14.98 -11.52
C ASN A 84 -27.36 -16.11 -12.54
N GLY A 85 -26.29 -16.65 -13.15
CA GLY A 85 -26.36 -17.73 -14.14
C GLY A 85 -26.82 -17.31 -15.55
N LYS A 86 -27.01 -16.01 -15.80
CA LYS A 86 -27.28 -15.47 -17.13
C LYS A 86 -26.04 -14.77 -17.68
N PRO A 87 -25.82 -14.72 -19.01
CA PRO A 87 -24.70 -13.99 -19.59
C PRO A 87 -24.62 -12.54 -19.10
N ASN A 88 -23.43 -12.09 -18.73
CA ASN A 88 -23.19 -10.72 -18.32
C ASN A 88 -23.42 -9.78 -19.51
N ARG A 89 -24.21 -8.73 -19.29
CA ARG A 89 -24.60 -7.76 -20.33
C ARG A 89 -23.71 -6.52 -20.36
N ASN A 90 -22.77 -6.39 -19.41
CA ASN A 90 -21.85 -5.26 -19.37
C ASN A 90 -20.81 -5.37 -20.51
N SER A 91 -20.57 -4.26 -21.22
CA SER A 91 -19.60 -4.19 -22.32
C SER A 91 -18.14 -4.18 -21.86
N PHE A 92 -17.89 -3.91 -20.57
CA PHE A 92 -16.57 -3.89 -19.94
C PHE A 92 -16.53 -4.82 -18.71
N PRO A 93 -16.71 -6.14 -18.89
CA PRO A 93 -16.78 -7.10 -17.78
C PRO A 93 -15.42 -7.51 -17.23
N THR A 94 -14.33 -7.00 -17.82
CA THR A 94 -12.96 -7.44 -17.56
C THR A 94 -12.18 -6.39 -16.79
N SER A 95 -11.45 -6.83 -15.77
CA SER A 95 -10.49 -6.00 -15.03
C SER A 95 -9.14 -6.70 -14.97
N GLY A 96 -8.06 -5.96 -15.20
CA GLY A 96 -6.69 -6.45 -15.23
C GLY A 96 -5.92 -6.14 -13.95
N SER A 97 -4.98 -7.00 -13.60
CA SER A 97 -3.96 -6.74 -12.58
C SER A 97 -2.69 -7.54 -12.86
N GLN A 98 -1.72 -7.48 -11.94
CA GLN A 98 -0.43 -8.14 -12.05
C GLN A 98 -0.17 -9.03 -10.84
N ARG A 99 0.41 -10.20 -11.09
CA ARG A 99 0.98 -11.09 -10.08
C ARG A 99 2.51 -10.96 -10.10
N TYR A 100 3.09 -10.66 -8.94
CA TYR A 100 4.52 -10.63 -8.69
C TYR A 100 4.91 -11.90 -7.94
N THR A 101 5.55 -12.83 -8.65
CA THR A 101 6.11 -14.04 -8.05
C THR A 101 7.52 -13.73 -7.56
N LEU A 102 7.69 -13.66 -6.24
CA LEU A 102 8.93 -13.24 -5.58
C LEU A 102 9.79 -14.46 -5.28
N THR A 103 11.12 -14.34 -5.36
CA THR A 103 12.10 -15.33 -4.87
C THR A 103 11.95 -15.63 -3.38
N ARG A 104 11.50 -14.64 -2.60
CA ARG A 104 11.04 -14.77 -1.21
C ARG A 104 10.22 -13.55 -0.81
N PRO A 105 9.32 -13.65 0.19
CA PRO A 105 8.58 -12.51 0.70
C PRO A 105 9.50 -11.41 1.23
N VAL A 106 9.20 -10.17 0.88
CA VAL A 106 9.77 -8.97 1.49
C VAL A 106 8.67 -7.95 1.70
N PHE A 107 8.75 -7.23 2.81
CA PHE A 107 7.66 -6.38 3.30
C PHE A 107 8.14 -4.94 3.47
N ARG A 108 7.30 -3.99 3.11
CA ARG A 108 7.62 -2.57 3.27
C ARG A 108 7.41 -2.12 4.71
N LYS A 109 8.25 -1.18 5.15
CA LYS A 109 7.96 -0.34 6.31
C LYS A 109 7.03 0.81 5.88
N ALA A 110 6.32 1.41 6.84
CA ALA A 110 5.64 2.68 6.63
C ALA A 110 6.65 3.84 6.77
N VAL A 111 6.58 4.83 5.89
CA VAL A 111 7.27 6.10 6.08
C VAL A 111 6.29 7.05 6.76
N VAL A 112 6.72 7.70 7.85
CA VAL A 112 5.91 8.62 8.66
C VAL A 112 6.64 9.96 8.71
N GLU A 113 6.09 10.97 8.05
CA GLU A 113 6.67 12.30 7.96
C GLU A 113 5.86 13.27 8.82
N ASP A 114 6.45 13.78 9.90
CA ASP A 114 5.90 14.85 10.73
C ASP A 114 6.29 16.21 10.14
N LEU A 115 5.33 16.88 9.52
CA LEU A 115 5.47 18.23 9.00
C LEU A 115 5.20 19.22 10.13
N THR A 116 6.26 19.83 10.63
CA THR A 116 6.29 20.51 11.93
C THR A 116 7.04 21.85 11.86
N GLY A 117 7.19 22.51 13.00
CA GLY A 117 7.99 23.72 13.15
C GLY A 117 8.11 24.13 14.63
N MET A 118 9.25 24.69 15.02
CA MET A 118 9.52 25.12 16.40
C MET A 118 8.57 26.23 16.88
N TRP A 119 8.05 27.04 15.95
CA TRP A 119 7.09 28.12 16.24
C TRP A 119 5.66 27.62 16.46
N CYS A 120 5.38 26.34 16.22
CA CYS A 120 4.03 25.79 16.22
C CYS A 120 3.67 25.17 17.58
N PRO A 121 2.80 25.80 18.39
CA PRO A 121 2.45 25.30 19.72
C PRO A 121 1.64 24.00 19.68
N ASN A 122 0.96 23.73 18.57
CA ASN A 122 0.14 22.53 18.39
C ASN A 122 0.92 21.35 17.80
N CYS A 123 2.20 21.53 17.47
CA CYS A 123 3.04 20.50 16.85
C CYS A 123 3.71 19.46 17.78
N PRO A 124 3.82 19.65 19.12
CA PRO A 124 4.40 18.63 20.00
C PRO A 124 3.82 17.20 19.86
N PRO A 125 2.53 16.98 19.57
CA PRO A 125 2.00 15.62 19.35
C PRO A 125 2.67 14.86 18.19
N GLY A 126 3.20 15.55 17.18
CA GLY A 126 3.89 14.92 16.04
C GLY A 126 5.18 14.23 16.47
N ILE A 127 6.11 14.96 17.08
CA ILE A 127 7.37 14.40 17.58
C ILE A 127 7.14 13.35 18.68
N ALA A 128 6.16 13.57 19.57
CA ALA A 128 5.78 12.58 20.59
C ALA A 128 5.28 11.27 19.95
N SER A 129 4.57 11.36 18.82
CA SER A 129 4.13 10.20 18.05
C SER A 129 5.32 9.45 17.45
N LEU A 130 6.30 10.15 16.86
CA LEU A 130 7.52 9.53 16.34
C LEU A 130 8.32 8.84 17.45
N GLU A 131 8.48 9.47 18.61
CA GLU A 131 9.15 8.87 19.76
C GLU A 131 8.44 7.61 20.26
N HIS A 132 7.11 7.64 20.31
CA HIS A 132 6.33 6.48 20.72
C HIS A 132 6.40 5.33 19.70
N LEU A 133 6.30 5.61 18.40
CA LEU A 133 6.48 4.61 17.34
C LEU A 133 7.87 3.95 17.38
N ASN A 134 8.92 4.70 17.74
CA ASN A 134 10.27 4.15 17.93
C ASN A 134 10.30 3.10 19.05
N ARG A 135 9.44 3.22 20.07
CA ARG A 135 9.33 2.22 21.14
C ARG A 135 8.49 1.02 20.75
N VAL A 136 7.37 1.23 20.06
CA VAL A 136 6.34 0.18 19.87
C VAL A 136 6.32 -0.46 18.48
N ALA A 137 6.99 0.14 17.49
CA ALA A 137 6.87 -0.25 16.08
C ALA A 137 8.14 -0.02 15.24
N ALA A 138 9.34 0.06 15.83
CA ALA A 138 10.59 0.38 15.13
C ALA A 138 10.93 -0.54 13.92
N ASP A 139 10.48 -1.80 13.95
CA ASP A 139 10.62 -2.74 12.83
C ASP A 139 9.64 -2.46 11.68
N ARG A 140 8.59 -1.66 11.93
CA ARG A 140 7.49 -1.38 11.00
C ARG A 140 7.53 -0.03 10.33
N TYR A 141 8.29 0.93 10.85
CA TYR A 141 8.28 2.30 10.30
C TYR A 141 9.66 2.94 10.15
N ILE A 142 9.66 4.06 9.44
CA ILE A 142 10.76 5.01 9.25
C ILE A 142 10.16 6.40 9.54
N GLY A 143 10.63 7.06 10.59
CA GLY A 143 10.13 8.38 11.01
C GLY A 143 11.02 9.52 10.53
N LEU A 144 10.40 10.62 10.11
CA LEU A 144 11.07 11.86 9.71
C LEU A 144 10.33 13.03 10.33
N ALA A 145 11.06 14.06 10.77
CA ALA A 145 10.49 15.33 11.19
C ALA A 145 11.01 16.42 10.24
N ALA A 146 10.12 16.99 9.43
CA ALA A 146 10.44 18.05 8.49
C ALA A 146 9.97 19.40 9.06
N HIS A 147 10.91 20.30 9.26
CA HIS A 147 10.66 21.61 9.85
C HIS A 147 10.39 22.70 8.80
N ASP A 148 9.35 23.50 9.01
CA ASP A 148 9.01 24.65 8.17
C ASP A 148 9.43 25.96 8.83
N GLY A 149 10.23 26.77 8.14
CA GLY A 149 10.50 28.16 8.54
C GLY A 149 11.28 28.34 9.85
N ASP A 150 12.08 27.35 10.27
CA ASP A 150 12.96 27.44 11.44
C ASP A 150 14.37 26.88 11.16
N ALA A 151 15.22 26.89 12.19
CA ALA A 151 16.63 26.52 12.09
C ALA A 151 16.90 25.06 11.68
N LEU A 152 15.90 24.18 11.76
CA LEU A 152 15.99 22.78 11.32
C LEU A 152 15.35 22.57 9.95
N GLY A 153 14.83 23.62 9.32
CA GLY A 153 14.18 23.54 8.02
C GLY A 153 15.14 23.26 6.87
N THR A 154 14.63 22.62 5.82
CA THR A 154 15.33 22.39 4.56
C THR A 154 14.45 22.78 3.36
N ALA A 155 15.06 23.39 2.35
CA ALA A 155 14.37 23.76 1.12
C ALA A 155 13.86 22.54 0.33
N ASP A 156 14.46 21.35 0.54
CA ASP A 156 14.08 20.12 -0.17
C ASP A 156 12.65 19.66 0.15
N TYR A 157 12.10 20.06 1.31
CA TYR A 157 10.73 19.75 1.72
C TYR A 157 9.68 20.75 1.24
N TYR A 158 10.08 21.82 0.55
CA TYR A 158 9.19 22.93 0.18
C TYR A 158 7.93 22.47 -0.57
N GLU A 159 8.07 21.59 -1.56
CA GLU A 159 6.91 21.09 -2.33
C GLU A 159 6.00 20.19 -1.50
N VAL A 160 6.55 19.43 -0.54
CA VAL A 160 5.74 18.62 0.38
C VAL A 160 4.89 19.52 1.28
N PHE A 161 5.47 20.59 1.82
CA PHE A 161 4.73 21.58 2.60
C PHE A 161 3.63 22.29 1.81
N ARG A 162 3.82 22.52 0.51
CA ARG A 162 2.79 23.09 -0.37
C ARG A 162 1.64 22.12 -0.61
N LEU A 163 1.93 20.82 -0.75
CA LEU A 163 0.92 19.78 -0.90
C LEU A 163 0.10 19.57 0.37
N PHE A 164 0.71 19.77 1.54
CA PHE A 164 0.08 19.57 2.85
C PHE A 164 0.13 20.85 3.69
N PRO A 165 -0.71 21.86 3.37
CA PRO A 165 -0.70 23.14 4.07
C PRO A 165 -1.16 23.03 5.52
N GLY A 166 -0.59 23.89 6.37
CA GLY A 166 -0.85 23.94 7.80
C GLY A 166 -0.01 22.95 8.60
N ARG A 167 0.15 23.20 9.90
CA ARG A 167 0.95 22.37 10.81
C ARG A 167 0.23 22.20 12.15
N PRO A 168 0.39 21.05 12.84
CA PRO A 168 1.12 19.85 12.39
C PRO A 168 0.40 19.05 11.29
N LYS A 169 1.15 18.20 10.57
CA LYS A 169 0.62 17.13 9.70
C LYS A 169 1.47 15.87 9.83
N ILE A 170 0.83 14.70 9.84
CA ILE A 170 1.53 13.43 9.63
C ILE A 170 1.18 12.93 8.23
N VAL A 171 2.20 12.74 7.39
CA VAL A 171 2.05 12.18 6.05
C VAL A 171 2.62 10.77 6.03
N LEU A 172 1.77 9.79 5.74
CA LEU A 172 2.15 8.38 5.60
C LEU A 172 2.44 8.05 4.14
N ASN A 173 3.59 7.44 3.92
CA ASN A 173 4.08 7.01 2.59
C ASN A 173 3.99 8.12 1.51
N GLY A 174 4.22 9.37 1.90
CA GLY A 174 4.23 10.54 1.00
C GLY A 174 2.88 10.99 0.44
N SER A 175 1.75 10.39 0.85
CA SER A 175 0.45 10.73 0.26
C SER A 175 -0.74 10.74 1.23
N HIS A 176 -0.66 10.06 2.36
CA HIS A 176 -1.81 9.88 3.25
C HIS A 176 -1.66 10.75 4.49
N ASN A 177 -2.34 11.89 4.51
CA ASN A 177 -2.38 12.76 5.67
C ASN A 177 -3.30 12.19 6.76
N VAL A 178 -2.82 12.11 8.00
CA VAL A 178 -3.57 11.63 9.17
C VAL A 178 -3.36 12.56 10.35
N SER A 179 -4.23 12.47 11.36
CA SER A 179 -4.10 13.28 12.58
C SER A 179 -2.82 12.90 13.34
N PRO A 180 -2.01 13.86 13.80
CA PRO A 180 -0.95 13.58 14.76
C PRO A 180 -1.51 12.89 16.00
N TYR A 181 -0.82 11.84 16.47
CA TYR A 181 -1.21 10.99 17.59
C TYR A 181 -2.48 10.15 17.35
N PHE A 182 -3.63 10.79 17.08
CA PHE A 182 -4.90 10.11 16.90
C PHE A 182 -5.00 9.29 15.61
N GLY A 183 -4.21 9.59 14.58
CA GLY A 183 -4.35 8.92 13.29
C GLY A 183 -5.76 9.08 12.71
N ASN A 184 -6.24 8.08 11.97
CA ASN A 184 -7.60 8.04 11.44
C ASN A 184 -8.62 7.40 12.40
N SER A 185 -8.16 6.66 13.41
CA SER A 185 -9.01 5.78 14.20
C SER A 185 -8.94 6.03 15.71
N GLY A 186 -8.20 7.04 16.15
CA GLY A 186 -8.03 7.32 17.57
C GLY A 186 -9.31 7.89 18.20
N THR A 187 -9.58 7.46 19.44
CA THR A 187 -10.67 7.97 20.28
C THR A 187 -10.13 8.46 21.62
N GLU A 188 -10.98 9.01 22.49
CA GLU A 188 -10.53 9.41 23.84
C GLU A 188 -10.04 8.19 24.64
N GLU A 189 -10.63 7.00 24.43
CA GLU A 189 -10.27 5.75 25.09
C GLU A 189 -9.09 5.02 24.43
N GLN A 190 -8.96 5.14 23.10
CA GLN A 190 -7.88 4.55 22.31
C GLN A 190 -7.16 5.62 21.50
N SER A 191 -6.44 6.48 22.21
CA SER A 191 -5.99 7.74 21.66
C SER A 191 -4.86 7.64 20.64
N PHE A 192 -4.08 6.56 20.64
CA PHE A 192 -2.97 6.40 19.71
C PHE A 192 -3.34 5.61 18.44
N GLY A 193 -4.33 6.11 17.71
CA GLY A 193 -4.80 5.49 16.47
C GLY A 193 -3.77 5.50 15.33
N LEU A 194 -2.76 6.38 15.39
CA LEU A 194 -1.67 6.40 14.40
C LEU A 194 -0.92 5.05 14.31
N LEU A 195 -0.85 4.27 15.40
CA LEU A 195 -0.25 2.94 15.35
C LEU A 195 -1.00 2.01 14.37
N ALA A 196 -2.34 2.07 14.37
CA ALA A 196 -3.15 1.27 13.45
C ALA A 196 -2.89 1.69 12.00
N ASP A 197 -2.79 2.98 11.72
CA ASP A 197 -2.45 3.48 10.39
C ASP A 197 -1.05 3.02 9.95
N VAL A 198 -0.05 3.05 10.85
CA VAL A 198 1.31 2.55 10.56
C VAL A 198 1.31 1.04 10.31
N GLN A 199 0.56 0.27 11.10
CA GLN A 199 0.41 -1.17 10.90
C GLN A 199 -0.25 -1.48 9.56
N GLN A 200 -1.26 -0.70 9.15
CA GLN A 200 -1.93 -0.84 7.86
C GLN A 200 -1.04 -0.40 6.69
N ALA A 201 -0.25 0.65 6.87
CA ALA A 201 0.63 1.20 5.84
C ALA A 201 1.89 0.34 5.65
N SER A 202 2.35 -0.36 6.69
CA SER A 202 3.49 -1.27 6.69
C SER A 202 3.05 -2.71 6.39
N GLY A 203 4.00 -3.64 6.27
CA GLY A 203 3.71 -5.07 6.14
C GLY A 203 3.15 -5.50 4.79
N ALA A 204 2.82 -4.58 3.89
CA ALA A 204 2.48 -4.94 2.51
C ALA A 204 3.71 -5.52 1.79
N GLN A 205 3.51 -6.59 1.03
CA GLN A 205 4.57 -7.15 0.22
C GLN A 205 4.98 -6.19 -0.91
N THR A 206 6.24 -6.28 -1.32
CA THR A 206 6.81 -5.48 -2.40
C THR A 206 7.79 -6.33 -3.20
N ALA A 207 8.01 -5.97 -4.45
CA ALA A 207 9.02 -6.61 -5.29
C ALA A 207 10.45 -6.17 -4.91
N VAL A 208 10.62 -5.13 -4.11
CA VAL A 208 11.90 -4.47 -3.88
C VAL A 208 12.25 -4.48 -2.40
N GLN A 209 13.39 -5.09 -2.08
CA GLN A 209 13.98 -4.97 -0.75
C GLN A 209 15.01 -3.85 -0.74
N LEU A 210 14.86 -2.90 0.19
CA LEU A 210 15.90 -1.93 0.51
C LEU A 210 16.66 -2.39 1.76
N LYS A 211 17.99 -2.42 1.68
CA LYS A 211 18.87 -2.56 2.83
C LYS A 211 19.70 -1.29 2.95
N VAL A 212 19.77 -0.72 4.14
CA VAL A 212 20.58 0.46 4.42
C VAL A 212 21.45 0.16 5.64
N GLN A 213 22.71 0.56 5.56
CA GLN A 213 23.65 0.58 6.66
C GLN A 213 24.27 1.97 6.71
N ALA A 214 24.39 2.53 7.91
CA ALA A 214 25.04 3.79 8.16
C ALA A 214 25.98 3.63 9.34
N ALA A 215 27.18 4.19 9.23
CA ALA A 215 28.16 4.22 10.31
C ALA A 215 28.90 5.55 10.29
N TRP A 216 29.26 6.05 11.47
CA TRP A 216 30.21 7.16 11.56
C TRP A 216 31.56 6.72 11.00
N SER A 217 32.24 7.61 10.28
CA SER A 217 33.66 7.44 10.00
C SER A 217 34.46 7.38 11.29
N THR A 218 35.67 6.83 11.22
CA THR A 218 36.53 6.64 12.40
C THR A 218 36.80 7.95 13.15
N ASP A 219 36.87 9.07 12.44
CA ASP A 219 37.06 10.41 13.03
C ASP A 219 35.75 11.12 13.42
N ARG A 220 34.60 10.49 13.17
CA ARG A 220 33.23 11.00 13.40
C ARG A 220 32.91 12.31 12.68
N LYS A 221 33.61 12.62 11.58
CA LYS A 221 33.35 13.83 10.78
C LYS A 221 32.40 13.59 9.60
N SER A 222 32.06 12.34 9.33
CA SER A 222 31.14 11.95 8.27
C SER A 222 30.35 10.70 8.65
N VAL A 223 29.25 10.48 7.94
CA VAL A 223 28.47 9.23 8.02
C VAL A 223 28.59 8.52 6.68
N ASP A 224 29.15 7.32 6.70
CA ASP A 224 29.22 6.45 5.53
C ASP A 224 27.91 5.68 5.41
N VAL A 225 27.14 5.96 4.35
CA VAL A 225 25.88 5.30 4.08
C VAL A 225 26.03 4.34 2.90
N ARG A 226 25.68 3.07 3.12
CA ARG A 226 25.63 2.03 2.08
C ARG A 226 24.20 1.54 1.95
N SER A 227 23.66 1.63 0.75
CA SER A 227 22.35 1.08 0.42
C SER A 227 22.45 0.01 -0.66
N ALA A 228 21.56 -0.98 -0.59
CA ALA A 228 21.42 -2.00 -1.61
C ALA A 228 19.93 -2.22 -1.89
N THR A 229 19.57 -2.10 -3.17
CA THR A 229 18.23 -2.38 -3.68
C THR A 229 18.24 -3.77 -4.31
N VAL A 230 17.48 -4.70 -3.75
CA VAL A 230 17.39 -6.08 -4.24
C VAL A 230 15.98 -6.35 -4.74
N TYR A 231 15.85 -6.52 -6.05
CA TYR A 231 14.61 -6.95 -6.69
C TYR A 231 14.40 -8.44 -6.46
N ARG A 232 13.23 -8.80 -5.96
CA ARG A 232 12.86 -10.19 -5.63
C ARG A 232 12.19 -10.91 -6.79
N CYS A 233 11.96 -10.24 -7.90
CA CYS A 233 11.58 -10.84 -9.18
C CYS A 233 12.20 -10.01 -10.32
N PRO A 234 12.37 -10.56 -11.53
CA PRO A 234 12.74 -9.77 -12.70
C PRO A 234 11.66 -8.72 -12.96
N VAL A 235 12.02 -7.44 -12.85
CA VAL A 235 11.13 -6.34 -13.25
C VAL A 235 11.82 -5.54 -14.33
N ALA A 236 11.31 -5.62 -15.55
CA ALA A 236 11.98 -5.14 -16.76
C ALA A 236 12.30 -3.63 -16.75
N LYS A 237 11.45 -2.83 -16.08
CA LYS A 237 11.64 -1.38 -15.90
C LYS A 237 11.07 -0.94 -14.56
N ASN A 238 11.89 -0.34 -13.71
CA ASN A 238 11.43 0.40 -12.53
C ASN A 238 12.22 1.69 -12.42
N LYS A 239 11.55 2.83 -12.58
CA LYS A 239 12.14 4.12 -12.21
C LYS A 239 11.99 4.24 -10.70
N TYR A 240 13.10 4.19 -9.97
CA TYR A 240 13.14 4.49 -8.55
C TYR A 240 14.22 5.54 -8.27
N ARG A 241 14.08 6.21 -7.14
CA ARG A 241 15.09 7.11 -6.57
C ARG A 241 15.35 6.67 -5.14
N LEU A 242 16.57 6.89 -4.67
CA LEU A 242 16.92 6.75 -3.27
C LEU A 242 17.17 8.15 -2.73
N ALA A 243 16.50 8.48 -1.63
CA ALA A 243 16.75 9.69 -0.87
C ALA A 243 17.37 9.29 0.47
N TYR A 244 18.36 10.07 0.91
CA TYR A 244 18.94 10.01 2.23
C TYR A 244 18.55 11.32 2.92
N VAL A 245 17.96 11.20 4.10
CA VAL A 245 17.28 12.26 4.86
C VAL A 245 17.68 12.15 6.31
#